data_AF-A0A2R2IVP5-F1
#
_entry.id   AF-A0A2R2IVP5-F1
#
_cell.length_a   1.000
_cell.length_b   1.000
_cell.length_c   1.000
_cell.angle_alpha   90.00
_cell.angle_beta   90.00
_cell.angle_gamma   90.00
#
_symmetry.space_group_name_H-M   'P 1'
#
loop_
_entity.id
_entity.type
_entity.pdbx_description
1 polymer ?
#
loop_
_entity_poly.entity_id
_entity_poly.type
_entity_poly.pdbx_seq_one_letter_code
_entity_poly.pdbx_strand_id
1 'polypeptide(L)'
;MTWRTAALSLLLALPLGALMAAINWQFKGTPFSAQTVWLHSLVALLAAAPLLAQSVWLRSMLASGRWPQVAAGGQMRFLLLHGAIGRGGPMLAFVLGMEWLGSGRLPLLNGSLFTLAFWMAFGAYFASRDWRRLQRAAMENKQ
;
A
#
# COMPACT_ATOMS: atom_id res chain seq x y z
N MET A 1 7.42 -12.71 -9.67
CA MET A 1 7.59 -12.46 -8.21
C MET A 1 8.53 -13.51 -7.69
N THR A 2 9.64 -13.16 -7.05
CA THR A 2 10.58 -14.19 -6.55
C THR A 2 10.11 -14.70 -5.20
N TRP A 3 10.34 -15.97 -4.89
CA TRP A 3 10.01 -16.57 -3.59
C TRP A 3 10.56 -15.77 -2.41
N ARG A 4 11.73 -15.13 -2.60
CA ARG A 4 12.38 -14.26 -1.62
C ARG A 4 11.53 -13.03 -1.27
N THR A 5 10.87 -12.39 -2.23
CA THR A 5 9.95 -11.26 -1.94
C THR A 5 8.70 -11.71 -1.19
N ALA A 6 8.13 -12.87 -1.54
CA ALA A 6 6.98 -13.41 -0.82
C ALA A 6 7.34 -13.77 0.64
N ALA A 7 8.49 -14.41 0.84
CA ALA A 7 9.00 -14.77 2.17
C ALA A 7 9.27 -13.53 3.04
N LEU A 8 9.89 -12.48 2.50
CA LEU A 8 10.11 -11.22 3.23
C LEU A 8 8.80 -10.54 3.63
N SER A 9 7.76 -10.67 2.81
CA SER A 9 6.44 -10.08 3.09
C SER A 9 5.73 -10.80 4.23
N LEU A 10 5.84 -12.13 4.27
CA LEU A 10 5.37 -12.96 5.39
C LEU A 10 6.15 -12.68 6.67
N LEU A 11 7.48 -12.56 6.58
CA LEU A 11 8.35 -12.26 7.73
C LEU A 11 8.08 -10.88 8.33
N LEU A 12 7.66 -9.91 7.51
CA LEU A 12 7.30 -8.56 7.99
C LEU A 12 5.85 -8.47 8.45
N ALA A 13 4.94 -9.28 7.92
CA ALA A 13 3.53 -9.24 8.28
C ALA A 13 3.29 -9.64 9.74
N LEU A 14 4.02 -10.63 10.26
CA LEU A 14 3.92 -11.09 11.65
C LEU A 14 4.28 -10.03 12.70
N PRO A 15 5.47 -9.40 12.66
CA PRO A 15 5.82 -8.35 13.62
C PRO A 15 4.92 -7.12 13.46
N LEU A 16 4.50 -6.79 12.23
CA LEU A 16 3.55 -5.69 12.02
C LEU A 16 2.18 -6.01 12.62
N GLY A 17 1.69 -7.24 12.45
CA GLY A 17 0.44 -7.70 13.03
C GLY A 17 0.47 -7.76 14.55
N ALA A 18 1.60 -8.20 15.14
CA ALA A 18 1.81 -8.18 16.58
C ALA A 18 1.82 -6.75 17.14
N LEU A 19 2.50 -5.82 16.45
CA LEU A 19 2.50 -4.41 16.82
C LEU A 19 1.09 -3.81 16.77
N MET A 20 0.34 -4.07 15.70
CA MET A 20 -1.03 -3.54 15.58
C MET A 20 -1.99 -4.16 16.60
N ALA A 21 -1.86 -5.46 16.88
CA ALA A 21 -2.63 -6.10 17.95
C ALA A 21 -2.31 -5.49 19.32
N ALA A 22 -1.04 -5.16 19.60
CA ALA A 22 -0.63 -4.51 20.84
C ALA A 22 -1.18 -3.08 20.95
N ILE A 23 -1.16 -2.31 19.85
CA ILE A 23 -1.78 -0.98 19.79
C ILE A 23 -3.29 -1.08 20.06
N ASN A 24 -4.00 -1.98 19.37
CA ASN A 24 -5.44 -2.13 19.57
C ASN A 24 -5.79 -2.64 20.97
N TRP A 25 -4.94 -3.48 21.58
CA TRP A 25 -5.08 -3.85 22.98
C TRP A 25 -4.96 -2.64 23.91
N GLN A 26 -3.92 -1.82 23.74
CA GLN A 26 -3.68 -0.66 24.59
C GLN A 26 -4.74 0.43 24.46
N PHE A 27 -5.23 0.69 23.24
CA PHE A 27 -6.09 1.84 22.96
C PHE A 27 -7.57 1.50 22.83
N LYS A 28 -7.91 0.24 22.53
CA LYS A 28 -9.30 -0.20 22.29
C LYS A 28 -9.73 -1.35 23.19
N GLY A 29 -8.84 -1.85 24.04
CA GLY A 29 -9.14 -2.95 24.97
C GLY A 29 -9.36 -4.29 24.27
N THR A 30 -8.97 -4.45 23.01
CA THR A 30 -9.10 -5.75 22.32
C THR A 30 -8.18 -6.78 22.96
N PRO A 31 -8.65 -8.01 23.24
CA PRO A 31 -7.81 -9.03 23.87
C PRO A 31 -6.55 -9.33 23.07
N PHE A 32 -5.37 -9.18 23.67
CA PHE A 32 -4.13 -9.58 23.01
C PHE A 32 -3.99 -11.10 23.05
N SER A 33 -4.27 -11.75 21.93
CA SER A 33 -4.22 -13.20 21.77
C SER A 33 -3.56 -13.62 20.45
N ALA A 34 -3.15 -14.89 20.34
CA ALA A 34 -2.61 -15.44 19.11
C ALA A 34 -3.56 -15.25 17.91
N GLN A 35 -4.87 -15.40 18.14
CA GLN A 35 -5.89 -15.17 17.11
C GLN A 35 -5.89 -13.71 16.64
N THR A 36 -5.84 -12.75 17.57
CA THR A 36 -5.80 -11.32 17.19
C THR A 36 -4.53 -10.97 16.42
N VAL A 37 -3.36 -11.45 16.85
CA VAL A 37 -2.09 -11.24 16.13
C VAL A 37 -2.18 -11.81 14.71
N TRP A 38 -2.77 -13.00 14.56
CA TRP A 38 -2.94 -13.64 13.26
C TRP A 38 -3.85 -12.84 12.32
N LEU A 39 -5.01 -12.36 12.82
CA LEU A 39 -5.94 -11.54 12.04
C LEU A 39 -5.30 -10.21 11.58
N HIS A 40 -4.59 -9.52 12.47
CA HIS A 40 -3.88 -8.28 12.11
C HIS A 40 -2.76 -8.56 11.11
N SER A 41 -2.03 -9.67 11.28
CA SER A 41 -0.99 -10.10 10.32
C SER A 41 -1.58 -10.40 8.95
N LEU A 42 -2.75 -11.03 8.88
CA LEU A 42 -3.45 -11.32 7.63
C LEU A 42 -3.85 -10.03 6.90
N VAL A 43 -4.43 -9.06 7.62
CA VAL A 43 -4.76 -7.74 7.03
C VAL A 43 -3.52 -7.02 6.52
N ALA A 44 -2.42 -7.05 7.28
CA ALA A 44 -1.13 -6.49 6.85
C ALA A 44 -0.62 -7.16 5.57
N LEU A 45 -0.71 -8.50 5.47
CA LEU A 45 -0.28 -9.25 4.30
C LEU A 45 -1.14 -8.93 3.07
N LEU A 46 -2.46 -8.86 3.23
CA LEU A 46 -3.39 -8.52 2.16
C LEU A 46 -3.14 -7.12 1.59
N ALA A 47 -2.79 -6.16 2.44
CA ALA A 47 -2.42 -4.82 1.99
C ALA A 47 -1.02 -4.76 1.36
N ALA A 48 -0.08 -5.59 1.84
CA ALA A 48 1.28 -5.63 1.31
C ALA A 48 1.33 -6.18 -0.12
N ALA A 49 0.53 -7.22 -0.44
CA ALA A 49 0.53 -7.87 -1.75
C ALA A 49 0.40 -6.90 -2.95
N PRO A 50 -0.63 -6.02 -3.02
CA PRO A 50 -0.76 -5.06 -4.12
C PRO A 50 0.39 -4.03 -4.13
N LEU A 51 0.85 -3.55 -2.96
CA LEU A 51 1.97 -2.60 -2.87
C LEU A 51 3.30 -3.20 -3.37
N LEU A 52 3.50 -4.50 -3.15
CA LEU A 52 4.66 -5.23 -3.67
C LEU A 52 4.55 -5.46 -5.16
N ALA A 53 3.38 -5.84 -5.66
CA ALA A 53 3.14 -5.98 -7.10
C ALA A 53 3.44 -4.67 -7.83
N GLN A 54 3.02 -3.54 -7.26
CA GLN A 54 3.39 -2.21 -7.76
C GLN A 54 4.89 -1.93 -7.74
N SER A 55 5.56 -2.26 -6.64
CA SER A 55 7.00 -2.03 -6.50
C SER A 55 7.80 -2.87 -7.51
N VAL A 56 7.37 -4.10 -7.77
CA VAL A 56 7.95 -4.98 -8.80
C VAL A 56 7.69 -4.41 -10.19
N TRP A 57 6.46 -3.99 -10.47
CA TRP A 57 6.12 -3.34 -11.74
C TRP A 57 6.97 -2.08 -11.98
N LEU A 58 7.13 -1.23 -10.98
CA LEU A 58 7.94 -0.01 -11.08
C LEU A 58 9.42 -0.32 -11.37
N ARG A 59 9.99 -1.32 -10.70
CA ARG A 59 11.37 -1.78 -10.99
C ARG A 59 11.51 -2.33 -12.40
N SER A 60 10.53 -3.11 -12.86
CA SER A 60 10.50 -3.60 -14.24
C SER A 60 10.39 -2.45 -15.24
N MET A 61 9.60 -1.43 -14.95
CA MET A 61 9.49 -0.22 -15.78
C MET A 61 10.82 0.55 -15.88
N LEU A 62 11.55 0.67 -14.77
CA LEU A 62 12.88 1.29 -14.75
C LEU A 62 13.88 0.49 -15.60
N ALA A 63 13.83 -0.84 -15.54
CA ALA A 63 14.76 -1.71 -16.27
C ALA A 63 14.43 -1.86 -17.77
N SER A 64 13.15 -1.83 -18.14
CA SER A 64 12.70 -2.16 -19.50
C SER A 64 12.57 -0.96 -20.44
N GLY A 65 12.78 0.26 -19.96
CA GLY A 65 12.68 1.48 -20.78
C GLY A 65 11.27 1.78 -21.32
N ARG A 66 10.23 1.08 -20.82
CA ARG A 66 8.83 1.20 -21.29
C ARG A 66 8.13 2.50 -20.88
N TRP A 67 8.87 3.41 -20.25
CA TRP A 67 8.37 4.70 -19.80
C TRP A 67 7.61 5.51 -20.86
N PRO A 68 8.07 5.63 -22.13
CA PRO A 68 7.35 6.41 -23.13
C PRO A 68 5.91 5.96 -23.36
N GLN A 69 5.63 4.65 -23.30
CA GLN A 69 4.29 4.07 -23.46
C GLN A 69 3.36 4.47 -22.31
N VAL A 70 3.89 4.53 -21.09
CA VAL A 70 3.13 4.95 -19.90
C VAL A 70 2.97 6.47 -19.87
N ALA A 71 4.00 7.22 -20.27
CA ALA A 71 3.97 8.67 -20.34
C ALA A 71 2.95 9.18 -21.37
N ALA A 72 2.75 8.47 -22.48
CA ALA A 72 1.71 8.76 -23.47
C ALA A 72 0.29 8.71 -22.89
N GLY A 73 0.07 7.93 -21.82
CA GLY A 73 -1.20 7.90 -21.09
C GLY A 73 -1.46 9.12 -20.20
N GLY A 74 -0.47 10.00 -20.04
CA GLY A 74 -0.55 11.24 -19.28
C GLY A 74 -0.27 11.07 -17.78
N GLN A 75 0.31 12.11 -17.19
CA GLN A 75 0.67 12.14 -15.77
C GLN A 75 -0.55 11.96 -14.86
N MET A 76 -1.69 12.59 -15.18
CA MET A 76 -2.89 12.48 -14.35
C MET A 76 -3.42 11.04 -14.26
N ARG A 77 -3.45 10.31 -15.37
CA ARG A 77 -3.86 8.91 -15.40
C ARG A 77 -2.92 8.03 -14.57
N PHE A 78 -1.62 8.30 -14.64
CA PHE A 78 -0.64 7.61 -13.80
C PHE A 78 -0.87 7.90 -12.30
N LEU A 79 -1.07 9.16 -11.92
CA LEU A 79 -1.32 9.54 -10.53
C LEU A 79 -2.59 8.90 -9.97
N LEU A 80 -3.66 8.83 -10.76
CA LEU A 80 -4.92 8.22 -10.36
C LEU A 80 -4.82 6.69 -10.25
N LEU A 81 -4.37 6.01 -11.30
CA LEU A 81 -4.37 4.54 -11.35
C LEU A 81 -3.24 3.95 -10.50
N HIS A 82 -2.01 4.45 -10.64
CA HIS A 82 -0.86 3.93 -9.91
C HIS A 82 -0.83 4.47 -8.47
N GLY A 83 -1.07 5.76 -8.30
CA GLY A 83 -0.99 6.41 -6.99
C GLY A 83 -2.24 6.22 -6.15
N ALA A 84 -3.31 6.92 -6.50
CA ALA A 84 -4.51 6.99 -5.69
C ALA A 84 -5.13 5.60 -5.49
N ILE A 85 -5.46 4.91 -6.58
CA ILE A 85 -6.08 3.58 -6.51
C ILE A 85 -5.05 2.54 -6.05
N GLY A 86 -3.91 2.47 -6.73
CA GLY A 86 -3.01 1.35 -6.53
C GLY A 86 -2.09 1.42 -5.31
N ARG A 87 -1.90 2.58 -4.68
CA ARG A 87 -1.25 2.72 -3.35
C ARG A 87 -2.20 3.19 -2.27
N GLY A 88 -2.94 4.25 -2.55
CA GLY A 88 -3.90 4.81 -1.60
C GLY A 88 -5.00 3.82 -1.24
N GLY A 89 -5.54 3.09 -2.22
CA GLY A 89 -6.54 2.05 -2.01
C GLY A 89 -6.09 0.95 -1.03
N PRO A 90 -4.96 0.26 -1.27
CA PRO A 90 -4.44 -0.72 -0.32
C PRO A 90 -4.14 -0.16 1.08
N MET A 91 -3.60 1.05 1.19
CA MET A 91 -3.35 1.70 2.47
C MET A 91 -4.66 2.02 3.22
N LEU A 92 -5.67 2.50 2.49
CA LEU A 92 -6.99 2.73 3.05
C LEU A 92 -7.62 1.42 3.53
N ALA A 93 -7.60 0.37 2.70
CA ALA A 93 -8.12 -0.94 3.05
C ALA A 93 -7.42 -1.52 4.29
N PHE A 94 -6.09 -1.32 4.39
CA PHE A 94 -5.33 -1.69 5.58
C PHE A 94 -5.85 -0.98 6.83
N VAL A 95 -5.95 0.36 6.79
CA VAL A 95 -6.39 1.15 7.96
C VAL A 95 -7.82 0.79 8.35
N LEU A 96 -8.73 0.66 7.39
CA LEU A 96 -10.11 0.26 7.66
C LEU A 96 -10.19 -1.16 8.23
N GLY A 97 -9.36 -2.08 7.72
CA GLY A 97 -9.26 -3.44 8.25
C GLY A 97 -8.74 -3.47 9.68
N MET A 98 -7.71 -2.69 10.00
CA MET A 98 -7.17 -2.58 11.36
C MET A 98 -8.15 -1.90 12.33
N GLU A 99 -8.89 -0.90 11.85
CA GLU A 99 -9.95 -0.24 12.61
C GLU A 99 -11.09 -1.21 12.92
N TRP A 100 -11.51 -1.99 11.92
CA TRP A 100 -12.55 -2.99 12.06
C TRP A 100 -12.16 -4.10 13.05
N LEU A 101 -10.95 -4.65 12.93
CA LEU A 101 -10.43 -5.66 13.86
C LEU A 101 -10.31 -5.11 15.29
N GLY A 102 -9.93 -3.83 15.43
CA GLY A 102 -9.75 -3.17 16.72
C GLY A 102 -11.06 -2.76 17.41
N SER A 103 -12.12 -2.46 16.65
CA SER A 103 -13.37 -1.92 17.20
C SER A 103 -14.55 -2.90 17.14
N GLY A 104 -14.43 -3.97 16.35
CA GLY A 104 -15.52 -4.88 16.03
C GLY A 104 -16.64 -4.25 15.18
N ARG A 105 -16.50 -2.97 14.81
CA ARG A 105 -17.50 -2.21 14.04
C ARG A 105 -16.96 -1.98 12.63
N LEU A 106 -17.79 -2.25 11.63
CA LEU A 106 -17.48 -1.84 10.26
C LEU A 106 -17.33 -0.31 10.27
N PRO A 107 -16.18 0.24 9.86
CA PRO A 107 -16.02 1.67 9.75
C PRO A 107 -17.00 2.19 8.69
N LEU A 108 -18.12 2.74 9.14
CA LEU A 108 -19.10 3.40 8.27
C LEU A 108 -18.45 4.63 7.64
N LEU A 109 -18.77 4.90 6.37
CA LEU A 109 -18.20 6.01 5.61
C LEU A 109 -18.52 7.41 6.20
N ASN A 110 -19.30 7.48 7.28
CA ASN A 110 -19.81 8.72 7.86
C ASN A 110 -18.73 9.57 8.55
N GLY A 111 -17.53 9.03 8.80
CA GLY A 111 -16.33 9.79 9.19
C GLY A 111 -15.20 9.74 8.15
N SER A 112 -15.46 9.18 6.95
CA SER A 112 -14.41 8.59 6.11
C SER A 112 -14.00 9.38 4.88
N LEU A 113 -14.71 10.45 4.47
CA LEU A 113 -14.31 11.20 3.27
C LEU A 113 -12.93 11.83 3.43
N PHE A 114 -12.61 12.33 4.63
CA PHE A 114 -11.28 12.80 4.95
C PHE A 114 -10.26 11.65 4.90
N THR A 115 -10.54 10.50 5.54
CA THR A 115 -9.65 9.34 5.55
C THR A 115 -9.41 8.78 4.15
N LEU A 116 -10.46 8.68 3.34
CA LEU A 116 -10.42 8.30 1.93
C LEU A 116 -9.57 9.31 1.15
N ALA A 117 -9.90 10.59 1.21
CA ALA A 117 -9.18 11.64 0.49
C ALA A 117 -7.70 11.68 0.90
N PHE A 118 -7.42 11.54 2.19
CA PHE A 118 -6.08 11.50 2.75
C PHE A 118 -5.27 10.34 2.15
N TRP A 119 -5.75 9.10 2.24
CA TRP A 119 -5.01 7.95 1.73
C TRP A 119 -4.90 7.95 0.21
N MET A 120 -5.93 8.39 -0.50
CA MET A 120 -5.89 8.55 -1.96
C MET A 120 -4.89 9.63 -2.39
N ALA A 121 -4.88 10.80 -1.73
CA ALA A 121 -3.92 11.87 -1.98
C ALA A 121 -2.50 11.46 -1.63
N PHE A 122 -2.31 10.71 -0.55
CA PHE A 122 -1.02 10.18 -0.14
C PHE A 122 -0.47 9.18 -1.16
N GLY A 123 -1.32 8.30 -1.70
CA GLY A 123 -0.98 7.43 -2.81
C GLY A 123 -0.56 8.20 -4.06
N ALA A 124 -1.33 9.23 -4.45
CA ALA A 124 -1.00 10.10 -5.57
C ALA A 124 0.33 10.86 -5.36
N TYR A 125 0.61 11.31 -4.14
CA TYR A 125 1.87 11.96 -3.79
C TYR A 125 3.07 11.05 -4.06
N PHE A 126 3.02 9.78 -3.63
CA PHE A 126 4.10 8.84 -3.93
C PHE A 126 4.25 8.57 -5.42
N ALA A 127 3.14 8.39 -6.14
CA ALA A 127 3.19 8.25 -7.60
C ALA A 127 3.80 9.48 -8.28
N SER A 128 3.61 10.69 -7.76
CA SER A 128 4.28 11.88 -8.29
C SER A 128 5.82 11.80 -8.19
N ARG A 129 6.34 11.20 -7.11
CA ARG A 129 7.79 10.98 -6.95
C ARG A 129 8.29 9.90 -7.91
N ASP A 130 7.50 8.85 -8.11
CA ASP A 130 7.86 7.76 -9.02
C ASP A 130 7.80 8.17 -10.49
N TRP A 131 6.82 9.01 -10.86
CA TRP A 131 6.77 9.66 -12.16
C TRP A 131 8.09 10.41 -12.46
N ARG A 132 8.53 11.27 -11.53
CA ARG A 132 9.80 12.01 -11.66
C ARG A 132 11.03 11.09 -11.71
N ARG A 133 11.00 9.95 -11.01
CA ARG A 133 12.09 8.96 -11.05
C ARG A 133 12.16 8.29 -12.42
N LEU A 134 11.03 7.81 -12.93
CA LEU A 134 10.94 7.18 -14.26
C LEU A 134 11.31 8.15 -15.38
N GLN A 135 10.86 9.41 -15.29
CA GLN A 135 11.19 10.44 -16.26
C GLN A 135 12.70 10.70 -16.33
N ARG A 136 13.38 10.80 -15.18
CA ARG A 136 14.84 10.99 -15.12
C ARG A 136 15.60 9.80 -15.69
N ALA A 137 15.26 8.59 -15.26
CA ALA A 137 15.89 7.37 -15.78
C ALA A 137 15.72 7.22 -17.30
N ALA A 138 14.57 7.64 -17.85
CA ALA A 138 14.34 7.61 -19.28
C ALA A 138 15.11 8.69 -20.07
N MET A 139 15.49 9.80 -19.43
CA MET A 139 16.36 10.81 -20.06
C MET A 139 17.83 10.37 -20.05
N GLU A 140 18.27 9.73 -18.97
CA GLU A 140 19.63 9.17 -18.82
C GLU A 140 19.89 8.07 -19.86
N ASN A 141 18.93 7.17 -20.10
CA ASN A 141 19.07 6.08 -21.09
C ASN A 141 19.04 6.54 -22.57
N LYS A 142 18.83 7.83 -22.85
CA LYS A 142 18.86 8.39 -24.22
C LYS A 142 20.20 9.05 -24.57
N GLN A 143 21.11 9.19 -23.59
CA GLN A 143 22.48 9.67 -23.78
C GLN A 143 23.41 8.49 -24.04
#